data_AF-A0A5K7X455-F1
#
_entry.id   AF-A0A5K7X455-F1
#
_cell.length_a   1.000
_cell.length_b   1.000
_cell.length_c   1.000
_cell.angle_alpha   90.00
_cell.angle_beta   90.00
_cell.angle_gamma   90.00
#
_symmetry.space_group_name_H-M   'P 1'
#
loop_
_entity.id
_entity.type
_entity.pdbx_description
1 polymer ?
#
loop_
_entity_poly.entity_id
_entity_poly.type
_entity_poly.pdbx_seq_one_letter_code
_entity_poly.pdbx_strand_id
1 'polypeptide(L)'
;MSSQPSNFGPWSTALDNGTRMQLSAFWRQRMAGLARLPVGRRLSRRGASCGIIATLLLAATPLVELSSEAVAEEKPPAEQQADPKTDGQFVWRFSNGLEVELIGLAKNPSKDETWWRPDGAPLPDASLPQARYRSDDRGARELAFRWRNIGDNPDQTRLWHTLPPYGGAGGGVSEKEAEGSILEVTGVTFVSGRETATVTFTASVASTPWKKAFDTDGRNASSAGLMVDGKPLSAAFATAYETKTGIAITASYGIGSQAGRLVLFDASGKELLPTRTNGVGSTHFTQTTFEFDGVTPADVERFELQTQTRTMETVMFHNVSLEPGRATKVVIEPCKADSRGVETSYLPMEARVAIAGWGEKRIDRASLLGPITSGEEVVFLDPPSDEEVLKVFQKSPHIKRSTPRSEEDLARKVDRIEKRKLNEKVGPSRVYPMIGAGKKVQSTYLYTIHFQDGTQEEFAVDHHHLHAMLNENEEEKKTKAAPKSASDQSELR
;
A
#
# COMPACT_ATOMS: atom_id res chain seq x y z
N MET A 1 15.85 51.24 -8.08
CA MET A 1 15.42 50.01 -7.38
C MET A 1 14.51 49.24 -8.31
N SER A 2 15.04 48.22 -8.98
CA SER A 2 14.31 47.35 -9.90
C SER A 2 13.78 46.13 -9.15
N SER A 3 12.47 45.88 -9.22
CA SER A 3 11.84 44.68 -8.69
C SER A 3 12.05 43.52 -9.67
N GLN A 4 12.80 42.49 -9.27
CA GLN A 4 12.86 41.25 -10.03
C GLN A 4 11.52 40.50 -9.95
N PRO A 5 11.03 39.92 -11.06
CA PRO A 5 9.85 39.07 -11.06
C PRO A 5 10.14 37.76 -10.29
N SER A 6 9.24 37.37 -9.39
CA SER A 6 9.34 36.10 -8.67
C SER A 6 8.99 34.93 -9.61
N ASN A 7 9.94 34.01 -9.82
CA ASN A 7 9.83 32.82 -10.69
C ASN A 7 8.94 31.68 -10.13
N PHE A 8 7.89 31.97 -9.35
CA PHE A 8 7.11 30.91 -8.69
C PHE A 8 5.64 30.93 -9.08
N GLY A 9 5.13 29.77 -9.47
CA GLY A 9 3.71 29.56 -9.79
C GLY A 9 2.80 29.59 -8.56
N PRO A 10 1.49 29.80 -8.76
CA PRO A 10 0.52 30.13 -7.70
C PRO A 10 0.26 29.03 -6.65
N TRP A 11 0.81 27.82 -6.83
CA TRP A 11 0.49 26.64 -6.02
C TRP A 11 1.65 26.11 -5.15
N SER A 12 2.70 26.90 -4.96
CA SER A 12 3.84 26.49 -4.13
C SER A 12 3.49 26.56 -2.63
N THR A 13 3.31 25.41 -1.97
CA THR A 13 3.04 25.31 -0.53
C THR A 13 4.34 25.35 0.28
N ALA A 14 4.94 26.54 0.37
CA ALA A 14 6.11 26.88 1.19
C ALA A 14 7.40 26.08 0.89
N LEU A 15 8.47 26.79 0.50
CA LEU A 15 9.83 26.27 0.57
C LEU A 15 10.76 27.30 1.21
N ASP A 16 11.72 26.78 1.97
CA ASP A 16 12.83 27.48 2.58
C ASP A 16 13.76 28.04 1.47
N ASN A 17 14.05 29.35 1.52
CA ASN A 17 15.05 29.98 0.65
C ASN A 17 16.38 30.25 1.38
N GLY A 18 16.67 29.45 2.42
CA GLY A 18 17.98 29.36 3.01
C GLY A 18 18.25 30.34 4.14
N THR A 19 17.24 31.03 4.69
CA THR A 19 17.37 31.70 6.00
C THR A 19 16.04 32.04 6.70
N ARG A 20 14.88 32.05 6.02
CA ARG A 20 13.57 32.26 6.66
C ARG A 20 12.43 31.56 5.92
N MET A 21 11.58 30.85 6.67
CA MET A 21 10.26 30.43 6.16
C MET A 21 9.44 31.65 5.76
N GLN A 22 9.00 31.71 4.51
CA GLN A 22 7.98 32.67 4.08
C GLN A 22 6.76 31.93 3.54
N LEU A 23 5.58 32.31 4.03
CA LEU A 23 4.30 31.88 3.47
C LEU A 23 4.18 32.37 2.01
N SER A 24 3.59 31.58 1.14
CA SER A 24 3.27 32.02 -0.22
C SER A 24 2.29 33.21 -0.20
N ALA A 25 2.25 34.00 -1.28
CA ALA A 25 1.34 35.15 -1.38
C ALA A 25 -0.13 34.76 -1.13
N PHE A 26 -0.53 33.57 -1.62
CA PHE A 26 -1.83 32.97 -1.37
C PHE A 26 -2.13 32.77 0.12
N TRP A 27 -1.21 32.14 0.87
CA TRP A 27 -1.40 31.89 2.30
C TRP A 27 -1.33 33.17 3.14
N ARG A 28 -0.50 34.14 2.75
CA ARG A 28 -0.47 35.47 3.39
C ARG A 28 -1.84 36.16 3.26
N GLN A 29 -2.42 36.14 2.06
CA GLN A 29 -3.72 36.75 1.79
C GLN A 29 -4.85 36.04 2.55
N ARG A 30 -4.82 34.71 2.63
CA ARG A 30 -5.82 33.90 3.34
C ARG A 30 -5.75 34.10 4.86
N MET A 31 -4.55 34.13 5.44
CA MET A 31 -4.34 34.38 6.88
C MET A 31 -4.70 35.82 7.27
N ALA A 32 -4.42 36.80 6.41
CA ALA A 32 -4.88 38.18 6.60
C ALA A 32 -6.42 38.31 6.58
N GLY A 33 -7.12 37.40 5.90
CA GLY A 33 -8.58 37.31 5.92
C GLY A 33 -9.14 36.73 7.22
N LEU A 34 -8.46 35.77 7.84
CA LEU A 34 -8.88 35.16 9.11
C LEU A 34 -8.87 36.16 10.28
N ALA A 35 -7.90 37.09 10.29
CA ALA A 35 -7.84 38.16 11.29
C ALA A 35 -8.97 39.21 11.15
N ARG A 36 -9.75 39.17 10.05
CA ARG A 36 -10.88 40.07 9.81
C ARG A 36 -12.24 39.44 10.08
N LEU A 37 -12.28 38.20 10.60
CA LEU A 37 -13.53 37.61 11.05
C LEU A 37 -14.06 38.41 12.26
N PRO A 38 -15.30 38.92 12.23
CA PRO A 38 -15.85 39.69 13.33
C PRO A 38 -16.11 38.75 14.52
N VAL A 39 -15.16 38.68 15.45
CA VAL A 39 -15.35 38.08 16.76
C VAL A 39 -16.23 39.05 17.57
N GLY A 40 -17.54 38.87 17.49
CA GLY A 40 -18.48 39.67 18.27
C GLY A 40 -19.78 39.99 17.56
N ARG A 41 -20.60 38.98 17.25
CA ARG A 41 -22.04 39.19 17.11
C ARG A 41 -22.78 38.23 18.02
N ARG A 42 -23.51 38.81 18.98
CA ARG A 42 -24.46 38.09 19.85
C ARG A 42 -25.40 37.27 18.96
N LEU A 43 -25.54 35.98 19.24
CA LEU A 43 -26.53 35.13 18.59
C LEU A 43 -27.90 35.80 18.71
N SER A 44 -28.53 36.08 17.57
CA SER A 44 -29.90 36.60 17.57
C SER A 44 -30.84 35.52 18.14
N ARG A 45 -31.93 35.95 18.80
CA ARG A 45 -32.93 35.07 19.42
C ARG A 45 -33.53 34.02 18.46
N ARG A 46 -33.39 34.18 17.13
CA ARG A 46 -33.81 33.19 16.13
C ARG A 46 -32.84 32.02 15.97
N GLY A 47 -31.56 32.18 16.31
CA GLY A 47 -30.57 31.09 16.30
C GLY A 47 -30.67 30.13 17.48
N ALA A 48 -31.26 30.57 18.60
CA ALA A 48 -31.54 29.71 19.76
C ALA A 48 -32.71 28.74 19.53
N SER A 49 -33.63 29.07 18.60
CA SER A 49 -34.82 28.27 18.33
C SER A 49 -34.53 26.99 17.54
N CYS A 50 -33.49 26.97 16.69
CA CYS A 50 -33.11 25.75 15.96
C CYS A 50 -32.44 24.69 16.86
N GLY A 51 -31.85 25.10 17.99
CA GLY A 51 -31.21 24.17 18.94
C GLY A 51 -32.20 23.37 19.77
N ILE A 52 -33.42 23.89 20.02
CA ILE A 52 -34.42 23.23 20.86
C ILE A 52 -35.25 22.19 20.06
N ILE A 53 -35.43 22.40 18.76
CA ILE A 53 -36.15 21.45 17.89
C ILE A 53 -35.32 20.16 17.65
N ALA A 54 -33.99 20.27 17.61
CA ALA A 54 -33.11 19.10 17.47
C ALA A 54 -33.11 18.20 18.72
N THR A 55 -33.33 18.76 19.92
CA THR A 55 -33.36 17.97 21.17
C THR A 55 -34.69 17.26 21.40
N LEU A 56 -35.81 17.81 20.91
CA LEU A 56 -37.14 17.19 21.06
C LEU A 56 -37.42 16.05 20.07
N LEU A 57 -36.74 16.02 18.92
CA LEU A 57 -36.86 14.94 17.93
C LEU A 57 -36.09 13.66 18.33
N LEU A 58 -35.17 13.73 19.29
CA LEU A 58 -34.45 12.56 19.83
C LEU A 58 -35.19 11.84 20.97
N ALA A 59 -36.25 12.44 21.52
CA ALA A 59 -36.99 11.88 22.67
C ALA A 59 -38.26 11.10 22.29
N ALA A 60 -38.57 10.94 20.99
CA ALA A 60 -39.81 10.32 20.50
C ALA A 60 -39.57 9.16 19.52
N THR A 61 -38.66 8.25 19.85
CA THR A 61 -38.59 6.95 19.17
C THR A 61 -39.39 5.91 19.96
N PRO A 62 -40.35 5.19 19.35
CA PRO A 62 -41.04 4.10 20.04
C PRO A 62 -40.05 2.95 20.26
N LEU A 63 -40.04 2.39 21.48
CA LEU A 63 -39.40 1.10 21.74
C LEU A 63 -40.07 0.04 20.87
N VAL A 64 -39.34 -0.44 19.86
CA VAL A 64 -39.66 -1.68 19.17
C VAL A 64 -39.10 -2.81 20.02
N GLU A 65 -39.97 -3.54 20.70
CA GLU A 65 -39.63 -4.83 21.30
C GLU A 65 -39.32 -5.82 20.17
N LEU A 66 -38.03 -6.06 19.94
CA LEU A 66 -37.58 -7.16 19.10
C LEU A 66 -37.77 -8.46 19.89
N SER A 67 -38.84 -9.20 19.58
CA SER A 67 -38.98 -10.59 20.00
C SER A 67 -37.79 -11.39 19.47
N SER A 68 -37.08 -12.04 20.39
CA SER A 68 -36.07 -13.05 20.13
C SER A 68 -36.74 -14.28 19.52
N GLU A 69 -36.83 -14.36 18.20
CA GLU A 69 -37.07 -15.63 17.51
C GLU A 69 -35.80 -16.48 17.61
N ALA A 70 -35.98 -17.70 18.11
CA ALA A 70 -34.93 -18.69 18.26
C ALA A 70 -34.27 -18.98 16.90
N VAL A 71 -32.99 -18.65 16.80
CA VAL A 71 -32.12 -19.07 15.70
C VAL A 71 -32.03 -20.58 15.72
N ALA A 72 -32.67 -21.22 14.74
CA ALA A 72 -32.48 -22.63 14.46
C ALA A 72 -31.01 -22.89 14.14
N GLU A 73 -30.47 -23.92 14.76
CA GLU A 73 -29.10 -24.41 14.64
C GLU A 73 -28.85 -24.85 13.18
N GLU A 74 -28.24 -23.96 12.39
CA GLU A 74 -27.85 -24.24 11.01
C GLU A 74 -26.60 -25.11 11.01
N LYS A 75 -26.78 -26.34 10.53
CA LYS A 75 -25.76 -27.39 10.41
C LYS A 75 -24.58 -26.86 9.57
N PRO A 76 -23.31 -27.02 10.02
CA PRO A 76 -22.16 -26.47 9.31
C PRO A 76 -22.08 -27.01 7.87
N PRO A 77 -21.71 -26.17 6.88
CA PRO A 77 -21.55 -26.62 5.50
C PRO A 77 -20.52 -27.75 5.46
N ALA A 78 -20.89 -28.86 4.80
CA ALA A 78 -20.01 -29.99 4.60
C ALA A 78 -18.68 -29.52 3.99
N GLU A 79 -17.58 -29.85 4.66
CA GLU A 79 -16.23 -29.74 4.10
C GLU A 79 -16.23 -30.43 2.73
N GLN A 80 -16.05 -29.63 1.67
CA GLN A 80 -15.70 -30.13 0.35
C GLN A 80 -14.32 -30.78 0.44
N GLN A 81 -14.31 -32.10 0.66
CA GLN A 81 -13.12 -32.91 0.54
C GLN A 81 -12.68 -32.92 -0.92
N ALA A 82 -11.46 -32.41 -1.15
CA ALA A 82 -10.80 -32.44 -2.45
C ALA A 82 -10.49 -33.89 -2.83
N ASP A 83 -11.09 -34.35 -3.92
CA ASP A 83 -10.85 -35.68 -4.49
C ASP A 83 -9.46 -35.72 -5.17
N PRO A 84 -8.58 -36.68 -4.85
CA PRO A 84 -7.24 -36.71 -5.39
C PRO A 84 -7.15 -37.57 -6.66
N LYS A 85 -6.57 -36.96 -7.70
CA LYS A 85 -6.00 -37.54 -8.95
C LYS A 85 -6.87 -37.44 -10.20
N THR A 86 -6.57 -36.41 -11.00
CA THR A 86 -6.62 -36.48 -12.47
C THR A 86 -5.48 -35.61 -13.03
N ASP A 87 -5.09 -35.83 -14.28
CA ASP A 87 -3.96 -35.25 -15.04
C ASP A 87 -3.88 -33.69 -15.16
N GLY A 88 -4.49 -32.93 -14.24
CA GLY A 88 -4.44 -31.47 -14.13
C GLY A 88 -3.99 -31.03 -12.72
N GLN A 89 -2.76 -31.38 -12.34
CA GLN A 89 -2.33 -31.44 -10.92
C GLN A 89 -2.17 -30.09 -10.18
N PHE A 90 -2.19 -28.95 -10.88
CA PHE A 90 -2.00 -27.64 -10.25
C PHE A 90 -3.10 -26.66 -10.64
N VAL A 91 -4.34 -27.09 -10.51
CA VAL A 91 -5.53 -26.28 -10.81
C VAL A 91 -6.29 -25.96 -9.52
N TRP A 92 -6.81 -24.74 -9.43
CA TRP A 92 -7.79 -24.35 -8.43
C TRP A 92 -9.03 -23.77 -9.11
N ARG A 93 -10.21 -24.14 -8.62
CA ARG A 93 -11.50 -23.58 -9.04
C ARG A 93 -12.04 -22.68 -7.93
N PHE A 94 -12.26 -21.42 -8.27
CA PHE A 94 -12.89 -20.44 -7.40
C PHE A 94 -14.41 -20.66 -7.31
N SER A 95 -15.06 -20.12 -6.28
CA SER A 95 -16.50 -20.33 -6.05
C SER A 95 -17.41 -19.85 -7.19
N ASN A 96 -16.95 -18.90 -8.00
CA ASN A 96 -17.68 -18.41 -9.18
C ASN A 96 -17.44 -19.24 -10.45
N GLY A 97 -16.72 -20.36 -10.36
CA GLY A 97 -16.40 -21.23 -11.50
C GLY A 97 -15.17 -20.83 -12.32
N LEU A 98 -14.54 -19.68 -12.02
CA LEU A 98 -13.25 -19.31 -12.58
C LEU A 98 -12.21 -20.36 -12.16
N GLU A 99 -11.28 -20.68 -13.05
CA GLU A 99 -10.16 -21.57 -12.74
C GLU A 99 -8.83 -20.89 -12.97
N VAL A 100 -7.85 -21.25 -12.13
CA VAL A 100 -6.44 -20.93 -12.36
C VAL A 100 -5.61 -22.20 -12.34
N GLU A 101 -4.75 -22.35 -13.33
CA GLU A 101 -3.77 -23.41 -13.45
C GLU A 101 -2.37 -22.82 -13.37
N LEU A 102 -1.57 -23.28 -12.41
CA LEU A 102 -0.13 -22.99 -12.42
C LEU A 102 0.58 -24.01 -13.31
N ILE A 103 0.90 -23.62 -14.54
CA ILE A 103 1.42 -24.51 -15.58
C ILE A 103 2.85 -24.94 -15.27
N GLY A 104 3.72 -23.97 -15.00
CA GLY A 104 5.14 -24.25 -14.86
C GLY A 104 6.01 -23.02 -14.69
N LEU A 105 7.31 -23.29 -14.57
CA LEU A 105 8.37 -22.32 -14.41
C LEU A 105 9.51 -22.63 -15.38
N ALA A 106 10.26 -21.60 -15.74
CA ALA A 106 11.54 -21.72 -16.46
C ALA A 106 12.56 -20.76 -15.86
N LYS A 107 13.84 -20.92 -16.19
CA LYS A 107 14.83 -19.85 -15.96
C LYS A 107 14.49 -18.65 -16.83
N ASN A 108 14.85 -17.45 -16.39
CA ASN A 108 14.72 -16.24 -17.20
C ASN A 108 16.08 -15.86 -17.80
N PRO A 109 16.17 -15.59 -19.12
CA PRO A 109 15.12 -15.78 -20.13
C PRO A 109 14.79 -17.26 -20.35
N SER A 110 13.53 -17.57 -20.67
CA SER A 110 13.09 -18.97 -20.92
C SER A 110 13.48 -19.49 -22.31
N LYS A 111 14.11 -18.65 -23.15
CA LYS A 111 14.59 -19.05 -24.46
C LYS A 111 15.63 -20.15 -24.32
N ASP A 112 15.40 -21.28 -24.99
CA ASP A 112 16.28 -22.45 -25.01
C ASP A 112 16.42 -23.17 -23.64
N GLU A 113 15.64 -22.76 -22.64
CA GLU A 113 15.60 -23.38 -21.31
C GLU A 113 14.44 -24.38 -21.21
N THR A 114 14.62 -25.40 -20.38
CA THR A 114 13.57 -26.39 -20.13
C THR A 114 12.58 -25.83 -19.11
N TRP A 115 11.29 -25.86 -19.46
CA TRP A 115 10.22 -25.61 -18.50
C TRP A 115 10.03 -26.82 -17.58
N TRP A 116 9.69 -26.56 -16.33
CA TRP A 116 9.31 -27.58 -15.36
C TRP A 116 7.97 -27.26 -14.71
N ARG A 117 7.27 -28.30 -14.29
CA ARG A 117 6.01 -28.26 -13.54
C ARG A 117 6.26 -27.72 -12.13
N PRO A 118 5.24 -27.22 -11.43
CA PRO A 118 5.35 -26.72 -10.05
C PRO A 118 5.99 -27.68 -9.03
N ASP A 119 5.94 -28.99 -9.27
CA ASP A 119 6.58 -30.03 -8.45
C ASP A 119 8.05 -30.29 -8.81
N GLY A 120 8.60 -29.56 -9.78
CA GLY A 120 9.97 -29.72 -10.29
C GLY A 120 10.12 -30.74 -11.42
N ALA A 121 9.08 -31.50 -11.78
CA ALA A 121 9.17 -32.45 -12.88
C ALA A 121 9.30 -31.70 -14.23
N PRO A 122 10.02 -32.23 -15.24
CA PRO A 122 10.04 -31.63 -16.56
C PRO A 122 8.63 -31.41 -17.12
N LEU A 123 8.39 -30.26 -17.75
CA LEU A 123 7.15 -29.97 -18.46
C LEU A 123 7.35 -30.29 -19.94
N PRO A 124 6.82 -31.43 -20.44
CA PRO A 124 6.97 -31.80 -21.84
C PRO A 124 6.19 -30.83 -22.74
N ASP A 125 6.77 -30.51 -23.91
CA ASP A 125 6.06 -29.85 -25.01
C ASP A 125 5.53 -28.42 -24.73
N ALA A 126 6.23 -27.68 -23.87
CA ALA A 126 5.85 -26.32 -23.53
C ALA A 126 6.37 -25.30 -24.56
N SER A 127 5.66 -25.15 -25.69
CA SER A 127 5.82 -23.96 -26.56
C SER A 127 5.17 -22.73 -25.91
N LEU A 128 5.66 -22.35 -24.72
CA LEU A 128 5.14 -21.21 -23.98
C LEU A 128 5.76 -19.90 -24.48
N PRO A 129 5.00 -18.79 -24.50
CA PRO A 129 5.55 -17.49 -24.85
C PRO A 129 6.58 -17.06 -23.81
N GLN A 130 7.52 -16.21 -24.22
CA GLN A 130 8.56 -15.72 -23.33
C GLN A 130 8.14 -14.40 -22.70
N ALA A 131 8.38 -14.24 -21.40
CA ALA A 131 8.28 -12.93 -20.78
C ALA A 131 9.26 -11.94 -21.47
N ARG A 132 8.87 -10.68 -21.56
CA ARG A 132 9.74 -9.58 -22.05
C ARG A 132 10.78 -9.15 -21.03
N TYR A 133 10.61 -9.56 -19.77
CA TYR A 133 11.54 -9.27 -18.69
C TYR A 133 12.84 -10.04 -18.91
N ARG A 134 13.96 -9.36 -18.65
CA ARG A 134 15.31 -9.92 -18.75
C ARG A 134 16.07 -9.53 -17.51
N SER A 135 16.65 -10.52 -16.84
CA SER A 135 17.49 -10.32 -15.68
C SER A 135 18.63 -11.33 -15.72
N ASP A 136 19.83 -10.88 -15.37
CA ASP A 136 21.01 -11.73 -15.18
C ASP A 136 21.06 -12.35 -13.78
N ASP A 137 20.06 -12.08 -12.92
CA ASP A 137 19.98 -12.66 -11.58
C ASP A 137 19.72 -14.17 -11.68
N ARG A 138 20.54 -14.96 -10.98
CA ARG A 138 20.38 -16.42 -10.91
C ARG A 138 19.05 -16.84 -10.29
N GLY A 139 18.39 -15.98 -9.53
CA GLY A 139 17.05 -16.15 -8.98
C GLY A 139 15.90 -15.77 -9.94
N ALA A 140 16.22 -15.26 -11.14
CA ALA A 140 15.20 -14.89 -12.11
C ALA A 140 14.58 -16.12 -12.77
N ARG A 141 13.25 -16.17 -12.76
CA ARG A 141 12.43 -17.23 -13.33
C ARG A 141 11.34 -16.62 -14.20
N GLU A 142 10.80 -17.39 -15.12
CA GLU A 142 9.53 -17.10 -15.76
C GLU A 142 8.47 -18.01 -15.14
N LEU A 143 7.30 -17.44 -14.86
CA LEU A 143 6.15 -18.11 -14.28
C LEU A 143 5.03 -18.14 -15.33
N ALA A 144 4.54 -19.33 -15.66
CA ALA A 144 3.43 -19.52 -16.58
C ALA A 144 2.19 -20.03 -15.84
N PHE A 145 1.06 -19.38 -16.05
CA PHE A 145 -0.23 -19.79 -15.51
C PHE A 145 -1.36 -19.44 -16.47
N ARG A 146 -2.47 -20.14 -16.32
CA ARG A 146 -3.63 -20.01 -17.20
C ARG A 146 -4.87 -19.78 -16.39
N TRP A 147 -5.66 -18.81 -16.83
CA TRP A 147 -7.01 -18.57 -16.33
C TRP A 147 -8.00 -19.18 -17.32
N ARG A 148 -8.96 -19.96 -16.83
CA ARG A 148 -10.04 -20.56 -17.64
C ARG A 148 -11.39 -20.16 -17.09
N ASN A 149 -12.44 -20.24 -17.91
CA ASN A 149 -13.81 -19.85 -17.53
C ASN A 149 -13.90 -18.40 -17.03
N ILE A 150 -13.15 -17.49 -17.66
CA ILE A 150 -13.12 -16.06 -17.30
C ILE A 150 -14.51 -15.43 -17.53
N GLY A 151 -15.23 -15.92 -18.53
CA GLY A 151 -16.48 -15.33 -18.99
C GLY A 151 -16.25 -13.96 -19.65
N ASP A 152 -17.35 -13.28 -19.95
CA ASP A 152 -17.32 -11.96 -20.61
C ASP A 152 -17.31 -10.79 -19.62
N ASN A 153 -17.09 -11.03 -18.33
CA ASN A 153 -17.12 -9.97 -17.32
C ASN A 153 -15.82 -9.15 -17.38
N PRO A 154 -15.84 -7.91 -17.91
CA PRO A 154 -14.63 -7.09 -18.03
C PRO A 154 -14.11 -6.62 -16.66
N ASP A 155 -14.94 -6.73 -15.62
CA ASP A 155 -14.62 -6.27 -14.27
C ASP A 155 -14.02 -7.37 -13.38
N GLN A 156 -13.78 -8.58 -13.92
CA GLN A 156 -13.18 -9.65 -13.14
C GLN A 156 -11.72 -9.32 -12.78
N THR A 157 -11.45 -9.14 -11.48
CA THR A 157 -10.07 -9.00 -10.98
C THR A 157 -9.38 -10.36 -10.98
N ARG A 158 -8.15 -10.40 -11.49
CA ARG A 158 -7.25 -11.55 -11.41
C ARG A 158 -5.87 -11.06 -11.03
N LEU A 159 -5.30 -11.61 -9.96
CA LEU A 159 -4.03 -11.18 -9.40
C LEU A 159 -3.20 -12.40 -9.04
N TRP A 160 -1.90 -12.20 -8.97
CA TRP A 160 -0.97 -13.19 -8.45
C TRP A 160 0.16 -12.52 -7.69
N HIS A 161 0.78 -13.25 -6.77
CA HIS A 161 1.99 -12.84 -6.05
C HIS A 161 2.78 -14.07 -5.59
N THR A 162 4.00 -13.87 -5.09
CA THR A 162 4.81 -14.96 -4.52
C THR A 162 5.14 -14.71 -3.07
N LEU A 163 5.29 -15.78 -2.29
CA LEU A 163 5.84 -15.75 -0.94
C LEU A 163 7.12 -16.60 -0.83
N PRO A 164 8.17 -16.05 -0.19
CA PRO A 164 8.27 -14.64 0.19
C PRO A 164 8.31 -13.72 -1.05
N PRO A 165 8.06 -12.41 -0.89
CA PRO A 165 7.94 -11.51 -2.04
C PRO A 165 9.17 -11.54 -2.93
N TYR A 166 8.94 -11.43 -4.24
CA TYR A 166 9.99 -11.33 -5.25
C TYR A 166 10.73 -9.99 -5.16
N GLY A 167 11.97 -9.94 -5.66
CA GLY A 167 12.77 -8.70 -5.77
C GLY A 167 12.34 -7.82 -6.95
N GLY A 168 11.71 -8.40 -7.97
CA GLY A 168 11.10 -7.71 -9.08
C GLY A 168 10.20 -8.66 -9.89
N ALA A 169 9.20 -8.11 -10.56
CA ALA A 169 8.38 -8.83 -11.53
C ALA A 169 8.00 -7.90 -12.68
N GLY A 170 7.85 -8.43 -13.88
CA GLY A 170 7.43 -7.64 -15.03
C GLY A 170 7.52 -8.38 -16.36
N GLY A 171 7.33 -7.60 -17.43
CA GLY A 171 7.42 -8.10 -18.80
C GLY A 171 6.43 -9.21 -19.12
N GLY A 172 5.26 -9.20 -18.48
CA GLY A 172 4.20 -10.18 -18.73
C GLY A 172 3.78 -10.21 -20.20
N VAL A 173 3.52 -11.40 -20.71
CA VAL A 173 2.84 -11.65 -21.97
C VAL A 173 1.52 -12.34 -21.64
N SER A 174 0.43 -11.85 -22.24
CA SER A 174 -0.90 -12.45 -22.10
C SER A 174 -1.43 -12.81 -23.47
N GLU A 175 -1.76 -14.08 -23.66
CA GLU A 175 -2.31 -14.60 -24.91
C GLU A 175 -3.71 -15.14 -24.66
N LYS A 176 -4.67 -14.72 -25.49
CA LYS A 176 -6.01 -15.31 -25.48
C LYS A 176 -5.91 -16.66 -26.19
N GLU A 177 -6.32 -17.70 -25.48
CA GLU A 177 -6.45 -19.05 -26.03
C GLU A 177 -7.91 -19.30 -26.46
N ALA A 178 -8.19 -20.50 -26.99
CA ALA A 178 -9.55 -20.93 -27.28
C ALA A 178 -10.42 -20.95 -25.99
N GLU A 179 -11.74 -20.95 -26.16
CA GLU A 179 -12.71 -21.20 -25.08
C GLU A 179 -12.69 -20.14 -23.95
N GLY A 180 -12.24 -18.92 -24.24
CA GLY A 180 -12.23 -17.83 -23.24
C GLY A 180 -11.16 -18.00 -22.16
N SER A 181 -10.12 -18.77 -22.46
CA SER A 181 -8.95 -18.91 -21.59
C SER A 181 -7.89 -17.84 -21.89
N ILE A 182 -7.11 -17.46 -20.88
CA ILE A 182 -5.96 -16.56 -21.04
C ILE A 182 -4.73 -17.22 -20.42
N LEU A 183 -3.71 -17.39 -21.24
CA LEU A 183 -2.37 -17.79 -20.82
C LEU A 183 -1.56 -16.53 -20.46
N GLU A 184 -0.93 -16.54 -19.29
CA GLU A 184 -0.05 -15.47 -18.84
C GLU A 184 1.33 -16.02 -18.50
N VAL A 185 2.38 -15.36 -19.02
CA VAL A 185 3.77 -15.65 -18.69
C VAL A 185 4.46 -14.38 -18.23
N THR A 186 5.07 -14.41 -17.05
CA THR A 186 5.69 -13.23 -16.42
C THR A 186 7.08 -13.55 -15.88
N GLY A 187 8.01 -12.60 -16.00
CA GLY A 187 9.32 -12.71 -15.37
C GLY A 187 9.23 -12.32 -13.89
N VAL A 188 9.89 -13.09 -13.03
CA VAL A 188 9.89 -12.94 -11.57
C VAL A 188 11.28 -13.22 -11.01
N THR A 189 11.83 -12.33 -10.20
CA THR A 189 13.11 -12.53 -9.53
C THR A 189 12.90 -12.98 -8.10
N PHE A 190 13.15 -14.25 -7.82
CA PHE A 190 13.12 -14.78 -6.46
C PHE A 190 14.41 -14.42 -5.71
N VAL A 191 14.33 -14.31 -4.38
CA VAL A 191 15.52 -14.11 -3.55
C VAL A 191 16.48 -15.31 -3.75
N SER A 192 17.73 -15.00 -4.10
CA SER A 192 18.79 -16.00 -4.32
C SER A 192 18.90 -17.01 -3.19
N GLY A 193 19.23 -18.26 -3.54
CA GLY A 193 19.42 -19.36 -2.59
C GLY A 193 18.12 -20.05 -2.15
N ARG A 194 16.95 -19.63 -2.66
CA ARG A 194 15.70 -20.35 -2.43
C ARG A 194 15.51 -21.47 -3.40
N GLU A 195 14.98 -22.56 -2.87
CA GLU A 195 14.72 -23.77 -3.63
C GLU A 195 13.22 -23.98 -3.87
N THR A 196 12.38 -23.31 -3.08
CA THR A 196 10.92 -23.33 -3.20
C THR A 196 10.31 -21.96 -2.95
N ALA A 197 9.08 -21.76 -3.43
CA ALA A 197 8.25 -20.60 -3.13
C ALA A 197 6.80 -21.02 -2.91
N THR A 198 5.99 -20.10 -2.39
CA THR A 198 4.54 -20.16 -2.52
C THR A 198 4.10 -19.21 -3.62
N VAL A 199 3.24 -19.65 -4.52
CA VAL A 199 2.60 -18.78 -5.52
C VAL A 199 1.15 -18.62 -5.12
N THR A 200 0.68 -17.39 -5.05
CA THR A 200 -0.68 -17.09 -4.64
C THR A 200 -1.44 -16.49 -5.80
N PHE A 201 -2.67 -16.95 -6.01
CA PHE A 201 -3.61 -16.37 -6.97
C PHE A 201 -4.83 -15.83 -6.24
N THR A 202 -5.28 -14.65 -6.64
CA THR A 202 -6.44 -13.99 -6.05
C THR A 202 -7.39 -13.57 -7.16
N ALA A 203 -8.67 -13.91 -7.02
CA ALA A 203 -9.69 -13.60 -8.01
C ALA A 203 -10.94 -12.99 -7.35
N SER A 204 -11.58 -12.05 -8.03
CA SER A 204 -12.90 -11.55 -7.60
C SER A 204 -13.96 -12.60 -7.92
N VAL A 205 -14.65 -13.08 -6.89
CA VAL A 205 -15.70 -14.11 -7.03
C VAL A 205 -17.11 -13.52 -7.00
N ALA A 206 -17.28 -12.37 -6.35
CA ALA A 206 -18.51 -11.60 -6.39
C ALA A 206 -18.18 -10.11 -6.39
N SER A 207 -19.09 -9.31 -6.92
CA SER A 207 -18.97 -7.86 -6.90
C SER A 207 -20.35 -7.20 -6.79
N THR A 208 -20.38 -6.04 -6.13
CA THR A 208 -21.56 -5.17 -6.17
C THR A 208 -21.69 -4.48 -7.53
N PRO A 209 -22.82 -3.88 -7.92
CA PRO A 209 -22.84 -2.93 -9.03
C PRO A 209 -21.84 -1.78 -8.80
N TRP A 210 -21.35 -1.18 -9.87
CA TRP A 210 -20.56 0.05 -9.82
C TRP A 210 -21.39 1.19 -9.23
N LYS A 211 -20.78 1.99 -8.37
CA LYS A 211 -21.40 3.16 -7.76
C LYS A 211 -20.55 4.39 -8.02
N LYS A 212 -21.19 5.51 -8.35
CA LYS A 212 -20.49 6.79 -8.46
C LYS A 212 -19.95 7.20 -7.09
N ALA A 213 -18.64 7.43 -7.02
CA ALA A 213 -17.98 7.98 -5.83
C ALA A 213 -17.72 9.48 -6.01
N PHE A 214 -17.15 9.88 -7.15
CA PHE A 214 -16.84 11.28 -7.46
C PHE A 214 -17.12 11.58 -8.92
N ASP A 215 -17.34 12.86 -9.24
CA ASP A 215 -17.46 13.32 -10.61
C ASP A 215 -16.80 14.68 -10.83
N THR A 216 -16.48 14.96 -12.10
CA THR A 216 -15.93 16.24 -12.56
C THR A 216 -16.35 16.49 -14.00
N ASP A 217 -16.49 17.75 -14.40
CA ASP A 217 -16.70 18.11 -15.81
C ASP A 217 -15.38 18.09 -16.63
N GLY A 218 -14.24 17.93 -15.95
CA GLY A 218 -12.91 17.92 -16.54
C GLY A 218 -12.43 19.27 -17.07
N ARG A 219 -13.21 20.35 -16.95
CA ARG A 219 -12.84 21.68 -17.48
C ARG A 219 -11.81 22.38 -16.61
N ASN A 220 -11.85 22.13 -15.31
CA ASN A 220 -10.91 22.66 -14.34
C ASN A 220 -10.38 21.52 -13.46
N ALA A 221 -9.19 21.71 -12.92
CA ALA A 221 -8.71 20.85 -11.85
C ALA A 221 -9.67 20.95 -10.65
N SER A 222 -10.01 19.81 -10.07
CA SER A 222 -10.95 19.71 -8.96
C SER A 222 -10.48 18.68 -7.94
N SER A 223 -11.00 18.75 -6.73
CA SER A 223 -10.76 17.74 -5.71
C SER A 223 -11.96 17.61 -4.79
N ALA A 224 -12.21 16.41 -4.32
CA ALA A 224 -13.32 16.08 -3.44
C ALA A 224 -12.90 15.00 -2.46
N GLY A 225 -13.55 15.00 -1.30
CA GLY A 225 -13.41 13.96 -0.29
C GLY A 225 -14.77 13.65 0.32
N LEU A 226 -14.99 12.40 0.68
CA LEU A 226 -16.22 11.94 1.31
C LEU A 226 -15.92 10.79 2.28
N MET A 227 -16.85 10.51 3.19
CA MET A 227 -16.76 9.38 4.11
C MET A 227 -17.71 8.27 3.64
N VAL A 228 -17.21 7.08 3.34
CA VAL A 228 -18.03 5.87 3.10
C VAL A 228 -17.71 4.87 4.20
N ASP A 229 -18.73 4.42 4.94
CA ASP A 229 -18.58 3.44 6.02
C ASP A 229 -17.47 3.80 7.02
N GLY A 230 -17.38 5.10 7.35
CA GLY A 230 -16.36 5.63 8.27
C GLY A 230 -14.94 5.72 7.70
N LYS A 231 -14.73 5.38 6.42
CA LYS A 231 -13.43 5.50 5.73
C LYS A 231 -13.40 6.73 4.81
N PRO A 232 -12.34 7.55 4.88
CA PRO A 232 -12.20 8.67 3.96
C PRO A 232 -11.88 8.14 2.56
N LEU A 233 -12.70 8.51 1.58
CA LEU A 233 -12.34 8.43 0.18
C LEU A 233 -11.98 9.84 -0.29
N SER A 234 -11.00 9.94 -1.18
CA SER A 234 -10.64 11.22 -1.79
C SER A 234 -10.24 11.04 -3.24
N ALA A 235 -10.49 12.07 -4.04
CA ALA A 235 -10.06 12.16 -5.42
C ALA A 235 -9.69 13.59 -5.79
N ALA A 236 -8.66 13.74 -6.61
CA ALA A 236 -8.29 14.96 -7.29
C ALA A 236 -8.23 14.67 -8.79
N PHE A 237 -8.83 15.53 -9.59
CA PHE A 237 -8.86 15.45 -11.04
C PHE A 237 -8.05 16.60 -11.62
N ALA A 238 -7.18 16.30 -12.57
CA ALA A 238 -6.57 17.31 -13.41
C ALA A 238 -7.60 17.86 -14.42
N THR A 239 -7.30 19.01 -15.02
CA THR A 239 -8.02 19.44 -16.22
C THR A 239 -7.81 18.41 -17.34
N ALA A 240 -8.90 18.01 -17.98
CA ALA A 240 -8.86 17.13 -19.15
C ALA A 240 -8.22 17.86 -20.34
N TYR A 241 -7.51 17.12 -21.19
CA TYR A 241 -6.80 17.68 -22.34
C TYR A 241 -6.96 16.79 -23.57
N GLU A 242 -6.94 17.40 -24.75
CA GLU A 242 -6.98 16.68 -26.02
C GLU A 242 -5.69 15.90 -26.26
N THR A 243 -5.84 14.67 -26.76
CA THR A 243 -4.75 13.86 -27.29
C THR A 243 -4.86 13.80 -28.81
N LYS A 244 -3.92 13.11 -29.47
CA LYS A 244 -3.99 12.89 -30.92
C LYS A 244 -5.22 12.10 -31.35
N THR A 245 -5.78 11.29 -30.46
CA THR A 245 -6.82 10.31 -30.78
C THR A 245 -8.13 10.56 -30.03
N GLY A 246 -8.18 11.51 -29.07
CA GLY A 246 -9.39 11.83 -28.32
C GLY A 246 -9.09 12.74 -27.13
N ILE A 247 -9.55 12.37 -25.94
CA ILE A 247 -9.35 13.14 -24.70
C ILE A 247 -8.70 12.30 -23.61
N ALA A 248 -7.93 12.94 -22.73
CA ALA A 248 -7.35 12.32 -21.56
C ALA A 248 -7.60 13.14 -20.29
N ILE A 249 -7.68 12.46 -19.15
CA ILE A 249 -7.75 13.08 -17.83
C ILE A 249 -6.94 12.25 -16.83
N THR A 250 -6.27 12.93 -15.91
CA THR A 250 -5.56 12.27 -14.81
C THR A 250 -6.38 12.39 -13.53
N ALA A 251 -6.63 11.27 -12.86
CA ALA A 251 -7.24 11.23 -11.55
C ALA A 251 -6.28 10.64 -10.52
N SER A 252 -6.23 11.28 -9.36
CA SER A 252 -5.41 10.95 -8.20
C SER A 252 -6.35 10.64 -7.04
N TYR A 253 -6.46 9.38 -6.63
CA TYR A 253 -7.52 8.95 -5.71
C TYR A 253 -7.05 7.93 -4.67
N GLY A 254 -7.64 8.01 -3.49
CA GLY A 254 -7.54 7.04 -2.40
C GLY A 254 -8.91 6.47 -2.10
N ILE A 255 -9.22 5.31 -2.65
CA ILE A 255 -10.54 4.64 -2.51
C ILE A 255 -10.50 3.40 -1.59
N GLY A 256 -9.43 3.28 -0.80
CA GLY A 256 -9.22 2.14 0.09
C GLY A 256 -9.05 0.83 -0.69
N SER A 257 -9.71 -0.22 -0.21
CA SER A 257 -9.68 -1.56 -0.82
C SER A 257 -10.73 -1.76 -1.94
N GLN A 258 -11.45 -0.70 -2.32
CA GLN A 258 -12.46 -0.81 -3.38
C GLN A 258 -11.79 -0.83 -4.75
N ALA A 259 -12.38 -1.57 -5.70
CA ALA A 259 -12.02 -1.44 -7.09
C ALA A 259 -12.49 -0.07 -7.60
N GLY A 260 -11.68 0.58 -8.44
CA GLY A 260 -11.98 1.89 -9.01
C GLY A 260 -11.87 1.87 -10.52
N ARG A 261 -12.77 2.59 -11.20
CA ARG A 261 -12.65 2.91 -12.62
C ARG A 261 -13.08 4.34 -12.87
N LEU A 262 -12.47 5.00 -13.85
CA LEU A 262 -12.97 6.26 -14.37
C LEU A 262 -13.74 5.99 -15.66
N VAL A 263 -14.96 6.49 -15.74
CA VAL A 263 -15.77 6.46 -16.96
C VAL A 263 -16.06 7.86 -17.43
N LEU A 264 -16.29 8.02 -18.73
CA LEU A 264 -16.72 9.26 -19.34
C LEU A 264 -18.20 9.11 -19.74
N PHE A 265 -19.01 10.13 -19.46
CA PHE A 265 -20.34 10.27 -20.02
C PHE A 265 -20.28 11.29 -21.14
N ASP A 266 -20.69 10.89 -22.35
CA ASP A 266 -20.78 11.81 -23.49
C ASP A 266 -22.02 12.72 -23.37
N ALA A 267 -22.15 13.70 -24.27
CA ALA A 267 -23.26 14.66 -24.28
C ALA A 267 -24.65 14.02 -24.46
N SER A 268 -24.73 12.74 -24.87
CA SER A 268 -25.98 11.97 -24.94
C SER A 268 -26.28 11.19 -23.65
N GLY A 269 -25.37 11.24 -22.66
CA GLY A 269 -25.44 10.48 -21.43
C GLY A 269 -24.95 9.03 -21.56
N LYS A 270 -24.27 8.67 -22.66
CA LYS A 270 -23.73 7.31 -22.84
C LYS A 270 -22.43 7.15 -22.06
N GLU A 271 -22.36 6.08 -21.27
CA GLU A 271 -21.15 5.67 -20.56
C GLU A 271 -20.12 5.09 -21.55
N LEU A 272 -18.90 5.64 -21.50
CA LEU A 272 -17.74 5.21 -22.26
C LEU A 272 -16.63 4.81 -21.30
N LEU A 273 -16.05 3.63 -21.54
CA LEU A 273 -14.85 3.15 -20.84
C LEU A 273 -13.59 3.71 -21.50
N PRO A 274 -12.51 3.92 -20.72
CA PRO A 274 -11.24 4.37 -21.27
C PRO A 274 -10.69 3.33 -22.25
N THR A 275 -10.19 3.78 -23.40
CA THR A 275 -9.49 2.92 -24.35
C THR A 275 -8.07 2.60 -23.87
N ARG A 276 -7.46 3.50 -23.09
CA ARG A 276 -6.15 3.29 -22.46
C ARG A 276 -6.14 3.80 -21.03
N THR A 277 -5.40 3.11 -20.18
CA THR A 277 -5.11 3.53 -18.82
C THR A 277 -3.62 3.39 -18.55
N ASN A 278 -3.04 4.41 -17.92
CA ASN A 278 -1.64 4.38 -17.49
C ASN A 278 -1.56 5.01 -16.11
N GLY A 279 -1.04 4.29 -15.13
CA GLY A 279 -1.07 4.74 -13.75
C GLY A 279 0.04 4.17 -12.90
N VAL A 280 0.23 4.82 -11.76
CA VAL A 280 1.13 4.41 -10.69
C VAL A 280 0.35 4.47 -9.38
N GLY A 281 0.67 3.58 -8.45
CA GLY A 281 0.02 3.53 -7.14
C GLY A 281 1.00 3.28 -6.02
N SER A 282 0.65 3.78 -4.84
CA SER A 282 1.17 3.39 -3.55
C SER A 282 0.03 2.82 -2.69
N THR A 283 0.34 2.35 -1.48
CA THR A 283 -0.59 1.64 -0.60
C THR A 283 -1.96 2.30 -0.42
N HIS A 284 -2.03 3.63 -0.41
CA HIS A 284 -3.26 4.37 -0.10
C HIS A 284 -3.69 5.35 -1.19
N PHE A 285 -2.96 5.37 -2.30
CA PHE A 285 -3.12 6.40 -3.31
C PHE A 285 -2.75 5.89 -4.68
N THR A 286 -3.62 6.12 -5.66
CA THR A 286 -3.38 5.78 -7.05
C THR A 286 -3.50 7.03 -7.90
N GLN A 287 -2.59 7.23 -8.83
CA GLN A 287 -2.67 8.24 -9.86
C GLN A 287 -2.71 7.56 -11.22
N THR A 288 -3.80 7.74 -11.96
CA THR A 288 -4.02 7.12 -13.26
C THR A 288 -4.46 8.16 -14.27
N THR A 289 -3.84 8.15 -15.45
CA THR A 289 -4.30 8.84 -16.65
C THR A 289 -5.18 7.89 -17.46
N PHE A 290 -6.37 8.38 -17.78
CA PHE A 290 -7.39 7.66 -18.55
C PHE A 290 -7.54 8.37 -19.89
N GLU A 291 -7.49 7.61 -20.98
CA GLU A 291 -7.65 8.13 -22.34
C GLU A 291 -8.89 7.52 -22.99
N PHE A 292 -9.64 8.36 -23.71
CA PHE A 292 -10.87 8.02 -24.39
C PHE A 292 -10.73 8.43 -25.86
N ASP A 293 -10.46 7.46 -26.73
CA ASP A 293 -10.32 7.72 -28.16
C ASP A 293 -11.67 8.04 -28.81
N GLY A 294 -11.65 8.91 -29.83
CA GLY A 294 -12.82 9.33 -30.59
C GLY A 294 -13.73 10.33 -29.89
N VAL A 295 -13.35 10.84 -28.72
CA VAL A 295 -14.13 11.82 -27.94
C VAL A 295 -13.42 13.17 -27.94
N THR A 296 -14.13 14.25 -28.27
CA THR A 296 -13.61 15.62 -28.14
C THR A 296 -14.09 16.25 -26.83
N PRO A 297 -13.42 17.31 -26.31
CA PRO A 297 -13.87 18.00 -25.10
C PRO A 297 -15.30 18.54 -25.17
N ALA A 298 -15.79 18.87 -26.38
CA ALA A 298 -17.16 19.34 -26.57
C ALA A 298 -18.20 18.22 -26.40
N ASP A 299 -17.79 16.96 -26.60
CA ASP A 299 -18.64 15.78 -26.45
C ASP A 299 -18.72 15.31 -25.00
N VAL A 300 -17.92 15.85 -24.09
CA VAL A 300 -17.86 15.41 -22.69
C VAL A 300 -18.92 16.10 -21.85
N GLU A 301 -19.83 15.31 -21.29
CA GLU A 301 -20.75 15.78 -20.26
C GLU A 301 -20.04 15.81 -18.89
N ARG A 302 -19.45 14.68 -18.50
CA ARG A 302 -18.73 14.52 -17.23
C ARG A 302 -17.86 13.27 -17.19
N PHE A 303 -16.93 13.23 -16.26
CA PHE A 303 -16.20 12.04 -15.84
C PHE A 303 -16.72 11.57 -14.49
N GLU A 304 -16.86 10.26 -14.31
CA GLU A 304 -17.23 9.66 -13.03
C GLU A 304 -16.15 8.67 -12.57
N LEU A 305 -15.60 8.90 -11.38
CA LEU A 305 -14.84 7.89 -10.66
C LEU A 305 -15.85 7.01 -9.94
N GLN A 306 -16.00 5.79 -10.44
CA GLN A 306 -16.90 4.78 -9.89
C GLN A 306 -16.10 3.80 -9.04
N THR A 307 -16.72 3.32 -7.97
CA THR A 307 -16.16 2.29 -7.10
C THR A 307 -17.05 1.07 -7.01
N GLN A 308 -16.44 -0.07 -6.70
CA GLN A 308 -17.10 -1.35 -6.56
C GLN A 308 -16.45 -2.14 -5.43
N THR A 309 -17.28 -2.70 -4.54
CA THR A 309 -16.81 -3.67 -3.55
C THR A 309 -16.74 -5.03 -4.23
N ARG A 310 -15.62 -5.72 -4.05
CA ARG A 310 -15.38 -7.07 -4.57
C ARG A 310 -15.14 -8.02 -3.41
N THR A 311 -15.77 -9.18 -3.45
CA THR A 311 -15.38 -10.33 -2.63
C THR A 311 -14.29 -11.07 -3.38
N MET A 312 -13.12 -11.19 -2.77
CA MET A 312 -12.00 -11.90 -3.38
C MET A 312 -11.82 -13.26 -2.70
N GLU A 313 -11.48 -14.25 -3.50
CA GLU A 313 -10.94 -15.51 -3.01
C GLU A 313 -9.46 -15.58 -3.36
N THR A 314 -8.69 -16.19 -2.47
CA THR A 314 -7.25 -16.36 -2.65
C THR A 314 -6.90 -17.83 -2.46
N VAL A 315 -6.09 -18.38 -3.37
CA VAL A 315 -5.54 -19.73 -3.28
C VAL A 315 -4.01 -19.66 -3.26
N MET A 316 -3.40 -20.53 -2.46
CA MET A 316 -1.95 -20.62 -2.28
C MET A 316 -1.45 -21.97 -2.77
N PHE A 317 -0.47 -21.93 -3.67
CA PHE A 317 0.30 -23.06 -4.16
C PHE A 317 1.62 -23.10 -3.41
N HIS A 318 1.69 -23.88 -2.34
CA HIS A 318 2.86 -24.00 -1.49
C HIS A 318 3.91 -24.93 -2.08
N ASN A 319 5.16 -24.73 -1.68
CA ASN A 319 6.30 -25.58 -2.05
C ASN A 319 6.48 -25.74 -3.56
N VAL A 320 6.17 -24.70 -4.35
CA VAL A 320 6.46 -24.65 -5.77
C VAL A 320 7.97 -24.68 -5.97
N SER A 321 8.45 -25.63 -6.75
CA SER A 321 9.88 -25.83 -7.02
C SER A 321 10.45 -24.71 -7.89
N LEU A 322 11.53 -24.10 -7.42
CA LEU A 322 12.26 -23.06 -8.16
C LEU A 322 13.39 -23.63 -9.02
N GLU A 323 13.60 -24.95 -9.00
CA GLU A 323 14.68 -25.61 -9.74
C GLU A 323 14.15 -26.81 -10.55
N PRO A 324 14.60 -26.99 -11.80
CA PRO A 324 14.23 -28.16 -12.60
C PRO A 324 14.77 -29.44 -11.97
N GLY A 325 13.96 -30.50 -11.98
CA GLY A 325 14.30 -31.82 -11.45
C GLY A 325 14.23 -31.94 -9.93
N ARG A 326 14.01 -30.83 -9.20
CA ARG A 326 13.88 -30.87 -7.74
C ARG A 326 12.44 -31.20 -7.35
N ALA A 327 12.20 -32.46 -7.00
CA ALA A 327 10.90 -32.92 -6.52
C ALA A 327 10.43 -32.17 -5.27
N THR A 328 9.24 -31.60 -5.33
CA THR A 328 8.56 -31.00 -4.17
C THR A 328 7.14 -31.52 -4.05
N LYS A 329 6.60 -31.52 -2.82
CA LYS A 329 5.18 -31.80 -2.58
C LYS A 329 4.42 -30.48 -2.58
N VAL A 330 3.89 -30.11 -3.73
CA VAL A 330 3.04 -28.92 -3.87
C VAL A 330 1.74 -29.16 -3.11
N VAL A 331 1.36 -28.20 -2.28
CA VAL A 331 0.09 -28.20 -1.54
C VAL A 331 -0.71 -27.00 -2.00
N ILE A 332 -1.97 -27.23 -2.40
CA ILE A 332 -2.86 -26.19 -2.88
C ILE A 332 -3.96 -26.03 -1.83
N GLU A 333 -4.06 -24.84 -1.25
CA GLU A 333 -5.07 -24.56 -0.23
C GLU A 333 -5.66 -23.16 -0.39
N PRO A 334 -6.95 -22.97 -0.03
CA PRO A 334 -7.52 -21.64 0.04
C PRO A 334 -6.80 -20.87 1.15
N CYS A 335 -6.45 -19.62 0.88
CA CYS A 335 -5.96 -18.72 1.91
C CYS A 335 -7.12 -18.45 2.87
N LYS A 336 -7.05 -19.01 4.07
CA LYS A 336 -8.03 -18.71 5.11
C LYS A 336 -7.89 -17.23 5.45
N ALA A 337 -8.91 -16.44 5.13
CA ALA A 337 -9.02 -15.09 5.65
C ALA A 337 -8.84 -15.15 7.17
N ASP A 338 -7.92 -14.37 7.72
CA ASP A 338 -7.76 -14.36 9.16
C ASP A 338 -9.09 -13.91 9.80
N SER A 339 -9.40 -14.39 11.00
CA SER A 339 -10.66 -14.10 11.70
C SER A 339 -10.84 -12.61 12.04
N ARG A 340 -9.92 -11.73 11.62
CA ARG A 340 -10.01 -10.28 11.79
C ARG A 340 -10.51 -9.59 10.52
N GLY A 341 -10.88 -10.35 9.48
CA GLY A 341 -11.41 -9.79 8.23
C GLY A 341 -10.39 -8.90 7.50
N VAL A 342 -9.11 -9.00 7.86
CA VAL A 342 -8.05 -8.30 7.15
C VAL A 342 -7.59 -9.26 6.06
N GLU A 343 -7.97 -8.93 4.84
CA GLU A 343 -7.53 -9.55 3.60
C GLU A 343 -6.00 -9.38 3.49
N THR A 344 -5.27 -10.29 4.13
CA THR A 344 -3.81 -10.22 4.35
C THR A 344 -2.99 -10.37 3.07
N SER A 345 -3.63 -10.64 1.93
CA SER A 345 -3.01 -10.69 0.61
C SER A 345 -2.77 -9.31 -0.01
N TYR A 346 -3.36 -8.24 0.52
CA TYR A 346 -3.21 -6.86 0.01
C TYR A 346 -2.37 -5.92 0.87
N LEU A 347 -1.75 -6.44 1.93
CA LEU A 347 -0.81 -5.64 2.72
C LEU A 347 0.59 -5.70 2.05
N PRO A 348 1.15 -4.57 1.57
CA PRO A 348 2.52 -4.54 1.04
C PRO A 348 3.52 -5.04 2.10
N MET A 349 4.68 -5.49 1.62
CA MET A 349 5.70 -6.22 2.38
C MET A 349 6.06 -5.62 3.75
N GLU A 350 5.92 -4.30 3.92
CA GLU A 350 6.22 -3.57 5.15
C GLU A 350 5.22 -3.84 6.28
N ALA A 351 3.94 -4.05 5.97
CA ALA A 351 2.92 -4.37 6.97
C ALA A 351 3.08 -5.78 7.54
N ARG A 352 3.75 -6.69 6.81
CA ARG A 352 4.02 -8.06 7.29
C ARG A 352 5.15 -8.14 8.31
N VAL A 353 6.11 -7.21 8.25
CA VAL A 353 7.16 -7.05 9.27
C VAL A 353 6.59 -6.37 10.53
N ALA A 354 5.57 -5.51 10.39
CA ALA A 354 4.91 -4.84 11.53
C ALA A 354 3.96 -5.77 12.33
N ILE A 355 3.44 -6.83 11.71
CA ILE A 355 2.55 -7.82 12.37
C ILE A 355 3.26 -8.63 13.48
N ALA A 356 4.58 -8.50 13.62
CA ALA A 356 5.34 -9.08 14.73
C ALA A 356 5.31 -8.26 16.05
N GLY A 357 4.63 -7.10 16.15
CA GLY A 357 4.45 -6.51 17.50
C GLY A 357 4.08 -5.03 17.65
N TRP A 358 3.80 -4.28 16.59
CA TRP A 358 3.49 -2.84 16.73
C TRP A 358 2.19 -2.47 16.01
N GLY A 359 1.23 -1.91 16.77
CA GLY A 359 -0.04 -1.43 16.22
C GLY A 359 0.10 -0.14 15.41
N GLU A 360 -0.83 0.07 14.47
CA GLU A 360 -0.94 1.20 13.52
C GLU A 360 -0.65 2.59 14.09
N LYS A 361 -0.97 2.85 15.37
CA LYS A 361 -0.96 4.21 15.95
C LYS A 361 0.41 4.87 16.12
N ARG A 362 1.53 4.19 15.86
CA ARG A 362 2.89 4.80 15.91
C ARG A 362 3.62 4.87 14.56
N ILE A 363 3.19 4.16 13.52
CA ILE A 363 3.81 4.29 12.19
C ILE A 363 3.57 5.69 11.62
N ASP A 364 2.43 6.31 11.95
CA ASP A 364 2.14 7.73 11.69
C ASP A 364 3.02 8.71 12.50
N ARG A 365 3.94 8.21 13.35
CA ARG A 365 4.83 8.99 14.20
C ARG A 365 6.25 8.40 14.27
N ALA A 366 6.81 7.93 13.15
CA ALA A 366 8.27 7.87 13.09
C ALA A 366 8.79 9.28 13.42
N SER A 367 9.40 9.47 14.59
CA SER A 367 9.93 10.77 15.00
C SER A 367 10.94 11.20 13.94
N LEU A 368 10.58 12.20 13.15
CA LEU A 368 11.50 12.86 12.26
C LEU A 368 12.39 13.72 13.14
N LEU A 369 13.59 13.21 13.43
CA LEU A 369 14.59 14.02 14.09
C LEU A 369 15.15 15.02 13.08
N GLY A 370 15.62 16.16 13.60
CA GLY A 370 16.23 17.20 12.79
C GLY A 370 17.37 16.66 11.91
N PRO A 371 17.78 17.43 10.89
CA PRO A 371 18.85 16.98 10.01
C PRO A 371 20.12 16.63 10.79
N ILE A 372 20.75 15.49 10.46
CA ILE A 372 22.12 15.24 10.90
C ILE A 372 23.01 16.19 10.11
N THR A 373 23.65 17.14 10.79
CA THR A 373 24.71 17.93 10.15
C THR A 373 25.99 17.11 10.08
N SER A 374 26.83 17.39 9.09
CA SER A 374 28.07 16.66 8.86
C SER A 374 28.97 16.75 10.09
N GLY A 375 29.25 15.59 10.72
CA GLY A 375 30.09 15.49 11.92
C GLY A 375 29.33 15.42 13.25
N GLU A 376 28.01 15.55 13.27
CA GLU A 376 27.22 15.31 14.48
C GLU A 376 27.01 13.81 14.74
N GLU A 377 27.09 13.41 16.00
CA GLU A 377 26.80 12.06 16.43
C GLU A 377 25.31 11.76 16.21
N VAL A 378 25.01 10.60 15.62
CA VAL A 378 23.63 10.19 15.35
C VAL A 378 22.89 10.07 16.67
N VAL A 379 21.89 10.93 16.89
CA VAL A 379 21.07 10.87 18.10
C VAL A 379 20.15 9.64 18.00
N PHE A 380 20.34 8.71 18.94
CA PHE A 380 19.46 7.56 19.11
C PHE A 380 18.29 7.94 20.02
N LEU A 381 17.12 7.37 19.75
CA LEU A 381 15.97 7.59 20.62
C LEU A 381 16.26 7.04 22.02
N ASP A 382 15.77 7.74 23.03
CA ASP A 382 15.72 7.22 24.38
C ASP A 382 14.89 5.92 24.39
N PRO A 383 15.19 4.98 25.32
CA PRO A 383 14.34 3.81 25.48
C PRO A 383 12.89 4.25 25.79
N PRO A 384 11.89 3.49 25.30
CA PRO A 384 10.47 3.71 25.63
C PRO A 384 10.22 3.80 27.13
N SER A 385 9.14 4.47 27.51
CA SER A 385 8.69 4.48 28.91
C SER A 385 8.26 3.08 29.36
N ASP A 386 8.23 2.84 30.67
CA ASP A 386 7.83 1.54 31.24
C ASP A 386 6.41 1.14 30.79
N GLU A 387 5.49 2.11 30.71
CA GLU A 387 4.12 1.89 30.22
C GLU A 387 4.10 1.39 28.77
N GLU A 388 4.98 1.93 27.92
CA GLU A 388 5.09 1.51 26.52
C GLU A 388 5.68 0.09 26.42
N VAL A 389 6.66 -0.23 27.24
CA VAL A 389 7.24 -1.57 27.34
C VAL A 389 6.17 -2.58 27.75
N LEU A 390 5.33 -2.27 28.74
CA LEU A 390 4.25 -3.15 29.18
C LEU A 390 3.18 -3.37 28.10
N LYS A 391 2.84 -2.34 27.32
CA LYS A 391 1.90 -2.46 26.19
C LYS A 391 2.44 -3.35 25.08
N VAL A 392 3.74 -3.27 24.79
CA VAL A 392 4.40 -4.15 23.81
C VAL A 392 4.48 -5.57 24.36
N PHE A 393 4.86 -5.72 25.63
CA PHE A 393 4.92 -7.01 26.31
C PHE A 393 3.58 -7.72 26.15
N GLN A 394 2.45 -7.14 26.59
CA GLN A 394 1.11 -7.73 26.50
C GLN A 394 0.72 -8.28 25.12
N LYS A 395 1.22 -7.66 24.05
CA LYS A 395 0.91 -8.04 22.66
C LYS A 395 1.88 -9.07 22.09
N SER A 396 2.99 -9.33 22.78
CA SER A 396 4.02 -10.25 22.32
C SER A 396 3.50 -11.69 22.31
N PRO A 397 3.59 -12.41 21.18
CA PRO A 397 3.13 -13.80 21.08
C PRO A 397 4.01 -14.76 21.89
N HIS A 398 5.19 -14.32 22.35
CA HIS A 398 6.16 -15.12 23.08
C HIS A 398 5.90 -15.20 24.60
N ILE A 399 4.88 -14.51 25.12
CA ILE A 399 4.53 -14.59 26.54
C ILE A 399 4.00 -15.99 26.89
N LYS A 400 4.59 -16.60 27.93
CA LYS A 400 4.10 -17.84 28.52
C LYS A 400 2.63 -17.69 28.98
N ARG A 401 1.82 -18.73 28.79
CA ARG A 401 0.38 -18.70 29.14
C ARG A 401 0.10 -18.36 30.62
N SER A 402 1.08 -18.53 31.51
CA SER A 402 0.96 -18.24 32.95
C SER A 402 1.20 -16.77 33.33
N THR A 403 1.67 -15.94 32.40
CA THR A 403 2.00 -14.54 32.69
C THR A 403 0.73 -13.66 32.69
N PRO A 404 0.61 -12.68 33.61
CA PRO A 404 -0.55 -11.80 33.65
C PRO A 404 -0.77 -11.06 32.33
N ARG A 405 -2.02 -11.01 31.85
CA ARG A 405 -2.38 -10.40 30.56
C ARG A 405 -3.14 -9.09 30.66
N SER A 406 -3.78 -8.81 31.79
CA SER A 406 -4.49 -7.54 31.96
C SER A 406 -3.51 -6.42 32.35
N GLU A 407 -3.81 -5.20 31.92
CA GLU A 407 -3.02 -4.00 32.24
C GLU A 407 -3.01 -3.72 33.75
N GLU A 408 -4.14 -3.97 34.41
CA GLU A 408 -4.27 -3.83 35.86
C GLU A 408 -3.43 -4.87 36.63
N ASP A 409 -3.36 -6.11 36.15
CA ASP A 409 -2.53 -7.14 36.79
C ASP A 409 -1.03 -6.84 36.62
N LEU A 410 -0.62 -6.39 35.43
CA LEU A 410 0.77 -6.03 35.16
C LEU A 410 1.20 -4.83 36.00
N ALA A 411 0.35 -3.81 36.14
CA ALA A 411 0.63 -2.66 37.00
C ALA A 411 0.78 -3.05 38.49
N ARG A 412 0.09 -4.11 38.94
CA ARG A 412 0.19 -4.59 40.33
C ARG A 412 1.37 -5.53 40.57
N LYS A 413 1.75 -6.34 39.58
CA LYS A 413 2.70 -7.46 39.75
C LYS A 413 4.11 -7.16 39.27
N VAL A 414 4.31 -6.13 38.45
CA VAL A 414 5.65 -5.74 37.98
C VAL A 414 6.36 -4.97 39.10
N ASP A 415 7.54 -5.44 39.46
CA ASP A 415 8.41 -4.82 40.47
C ASP A 415 9.36 -3.80 39.83
N ARG A 416 10.07 -4.22 38.76
CA ARG A 416 11.02 -3.38 38.02
C ARG A 416 11.09 -3.79 36.55
N ILE A 417 11.35 -2.81 35.67
CA ILE A 417 11.74 -3.06 34.28
C ILE A 417 13.17 -2.59 34.08
N GLU A 418 14.05 -3.51 33.70
CA GLU A 418 15.41 -3.18 33.26
C GLU A 418 15.45 -3.02 31.74
N LYS A 419 16.21 -2.03 31.27
CA LYS A 419 16.35 -1.72 29.84
C LYS A 419 17.82 -1.72 29.50
N ARG A 420 18.24 -2.65 28.64
CA ARG A 420 19.62 -2.76 28.17
C ARG A 420 19.67 -2.59 26.66
N LYS A 421 20.37 -1.57 26.18
CA LYS A 421 20.63 -1.39 24.74
C LYS A 421 21.57 -2.50 24.26
N LEU A 422 21.15 -3.27 23.25
CA LEU A 422 21.92 -4.39 22.70
C LEU A 422 22.73 -3.98 21.47
N ASN A 423 22.13 -3.21 20.56
CA ASN A 423 22.74 -2.88 19.28
C ASN A 423 22.20 -1.56 18.74
N GLU A 424 23.03 -0.90 17.95
CA GLU A 424 22.69 0.28 17.18
C GLU A 424 23.20 0.13 15.76
N LYS A 425 22.31 0.35 14.80
CA LYS A 425 22.61 0.23 13.39
C LYS A 425 22.08 1.43 12.64
N VAL A 426 22.98 2.15 12.00
CA VAL A 426 22.63 3.19 11.03
C VAL A 426 22.59 2.54 9.65
N GLY A 427 21.42 2.56 9.02
CA GLY A 427 21.22 2.10 7.65
C GLY A 427 21.86 3.04 6.63
N PRO A 428 22.07 2.57 5.39
CA PRO A 428 22.58 3.41 4.32
C PRO A 428 21.63 4.57 4.04
N SER A 429 22.18 5.66 3.48
CA SER A 429 21.40 6.80 2.99
C SER A 429 20.40 6.33 1.92
N ARG A 430 19.14 6.74 2.06
CA ARG A 430 18.07 6.49 1.08
C ARG A 430 17.24 7.75 0.90
N VAL A 431 16.57 7.87 -0.22
CA VAL A 431 15.60 8.94 -0.46
C VAL A 431 14.23 8.45 0.02
N TYR A 432 13.66 9.14 1.02
CA TYR A 432 12.33 8.86 1.55
C TYR A 432 11.33 9.88 0.97
N PRO A 433 10.15 9.44 0.51
CA PRO A 433 9.11 10.36 0.06
C PRO A 433 8.80 11.41 1.15
N MET A 434 8.64 12.67 0.75
CA MET A 434 8.38 13.85 1.59
C MET A 434 9.50 14.33 2.53
N ILE A 435 10.51 13.51 2.85
CA ILE A 435 11.62 13.88 3.75
C ILE A 435 12.91 14.18 2.96
N GLY A 436 13.08 13.56 1.79
CA GLY A 436 14.29 13.66 0.99
C GLY A 436 15.33 12.62 1.41
N ALA A 437 16.61 12.93 1.26
CA ALA A 437 17.68 12.04 1.70
C ALA A 437 17.61 11.84 3.23
N GLY A 438 17.71 10.60 3.68
CA GLY A 438 17.71 10.25 5.10
C GLY A 438 18.38 8.92 5.39
N LYS A 439 18.69 8.68 6.66
CA LYS A 439 19.21 7.41 7.16
C LYS A 439 18.20 6.80 8.13
N LYS A 440 17.93 5.51 7.96
CA LYS A 440 17.14 4.75 8.93
C LYS A 440 18.06 4.35 10.07
N VAL A 441 17.72 4.72 11.29
CA VAL A 441 18.47 4.31 12.48
C VAL A 441 17.67 3.25 13.21
N GLN A 442 18.33 2.17 13.61
CA GLN A 442 17.76 1.08 14.38
C GLN A 442 18.49 0.95 15.71
N SER A 443 17.74 0.91 16.81
CA SER A 443 18.26 0.60 18.14
C SER A 443 17.50 -0.59 18.72
N THR A 444 18.22 -1.65 19.07
CA THR A 444 17.65 -2.85 19.69
C THR A 444 17.83 -2.76 21.21
N TYR A 445 16.74 -2.89 21.97
CA TYR A 445 16.76 -2.93 23.42
C TYR A 445 16.27 -4.29 23.92
N LEU A 446 16.95 -4.83 24.93
CA LEU A 446 16.48 -5.94 25.74
C LEU A 446 15.76 -5.38 26.97
N TYR A 447 14.54 -5.86 27.19
CA TYR A 447 13.77 -5.55 28.38
C TYR A 447 13.73 -6.79 29.26
N THR A 448 14.06 -6.62 30.53
CA THR A 448 13.88 -7.65 31.57
C THR A 448 12.83 -7.14 32.54
N ILE A 449 11.67 -7.80 32.56
CA ILE A 449 10.57 -7.47 33.47
C ILE A 449 10.68 -8.39 34.69
N HIS A 450 10.90 -7.79 35.86
CA HIS A 450 10.89 -8.49 37.14
C HIS A 450 9.49 -8.43 37.75
N PHE A 451 8.96 -9.58 38.14
CA PHE A 451 7.68 -9.70 38.82
C PHE A 451 7.86 -9.89 40.33
N GLN A 452 6.87 -9.49 41.12
CA GLN A 452 6.86 -9.61 42.58
C GLN A 452 6.98 -11.05 43.09
N ASP A 453 6.61 -12.05 42.28
CA ASP A 453 6.76 -13.47 42.61
C ASP A 453 8.19 -14.01 42.36
N GLY A 454 9.12 -13.13 41.96
CA GLY A 454 10.51 -13.46 41.65
C GLY A 454 10.73 -14.00 40.24
N THR A 455 9.69 -14.15 39.43
CA THR A 455 9.85 -14.51 38.02
C THR A 455 10.37 -13.34 37.20
N GLN A 456 11.04 -13.66 36.09
CA GLN A 456 11.51 -12.66 35.13
C GLN A 456 11.22 -13.11 33.70
N GLU A 457 10.89 -12.16 32.85
CA GLU A 457 10.71 -12.40 31.41
C GLU A 457 11.55 -11.40 30.62
N GLU A 458 12.24 -11.91 29.60
CA GLU A 458 13.11 -11.13 28.73
C GLU A 458 12.57 -11.10 27.30
N PHE A 459 12.61 -9.92 26.68
CA PHE A 459 12.29 -9.79 25.26
C PHE A 459 13.05 -8.62 24.64
N ALA A 460 13.47 -8.81 23.38
CA ALA A 460 14.15 -7.79 22.60
C ALA A 460 13.14 -7.04 21.72
N VAL A 461 13.30 -5.72 21.62
CA VAL A 461 12.49 -4.88 20.75
C VAL A 461 13.36 -3.93 19.94
N ASP A 462 13.12 -3.94 18.63
CA ASP A 462 13.74 -3.04 17.68
C ASP A 462 12.97 -1.71 17.61
N HIS A 463 13.71 -0.61 17.75
CA HIS A 463 13.23 0.75 17.57
C HIS A 463 13.79 1.30 16.28
N HIS A 464 12.94 1.96 15.49
CA HIS A 464 13.34 2.57 14.25
C HIS A 464 12.95 4.05 14.23
N HIS A 465 13.87 4.90 13.79
CA HIS A 465 13.59 6.30 13.47
C HIS A 465 14.33 6.74 12.21
N LEU A 466 13.90 7.87 11.67
CA LEU A 466 14.48 8.45 10.47
C LEU A 466 15.16 9.77 10.81
N HIS A 467 16.40 9.89 10.33
CA HIS A 467 17.11 11.16 10.32
C HIS A 467 17.13 11.71 8.91
N ALA A 468 16.67 12.94 8.73
CA ALA A 468 16.88 13.67 7.49
C ALA A 468 18.37 13.98 7.32
N MET A 469 18.87 14.00 6.08
CA MET A 469 20.20 14.49 5.77
C MET A 469 20.07 15.84 5.07
N LEU A 470 20.91 16.80 5.43
CA LEU A 470 21.09 17.99 4.60
C LEU A 470 21.75 17.59 3.29
N ASN A 471 21.40 18.29 2.21
CA ASN A 471 21.98 18.04 0.89
C ASN A 471 23.52 18.12 0.96
N GLU A 472 24.19 16.98 0.81
CA GLU A 472 25.66 16.87 0.78
C GLU A 472 26.29 17.79 -0.30
N ASN A 473 25.52 18.14 -1.33
CA ASN A 473 25.91 19.07 -2.40
C ASN A 473 26.22 20.51 -1.93
N GLU A 474 25.75 20.95 -0.75
CA GLU A 474 26.06 22.30 -0.25
C GLU A 474 27.39 22.37 0.52
N GLU A 475 27.78 21.31 1.23
CA GLU A 475 29.07 21.28 1.94
C GLU A 475 30.25 21.10 0.99
N GLU A 476 30.08 20.31 -0.07
CA GLU A 476 31.10 20.17 -1.12
C GLU A 476 31.31 21.48 -1.88
N LYS A 477 30.26 22.32 -2.01
CA LYS A 477 30.36 23.69 -2.54
C LYS A 477 31.04 24.65 -1.57
N LYS A 478 30.80 24.54 -0.26
CA LYS A 478 31.47 25.39 0.75
C LYS A 478 32.96 25.06 0.89
N THR A 479 33.35 23.79 0.81
CA THR A 479 34.77 23.40 0.84
C THR A 479 35.51 23.77 -0.45
N LYS A 480 34.84 23.77 -1.62
CA LYS A 480 35.44 24.24 -2.89
C LYS A 480 35.47 25.77 -3.05
N ALA A 481 34.79 26.53 -2.19
CA ALA A 481 34.72 28.00 -2.26
C ALA A 481 35.69 28.74 -1.31
N ALA A 482 36.59 28.03 -0.62
CA ALA A 482 37.66 28.69 0.14
C ALA A 482 38.63 29.42 -0.82
N PRO A 483 38.89 30.73 -0.64
CA PRO A 483 39.80 31.47 -1.52
C PRO A 483 41.22 30.90 -1.39
N LYS A 484 41.82 30.54 -2.54
CA LYS A 484 43.26 30.25 -2.61
C LYS A 484 44.02 31.43 -2.00
N SER A 485 44.87 31.15 -1.02
CA SER A 485 45.74 32.13 -0.38
C SER A 485 46.58 32.87 -1.41
N ALA A 486 46.73 34.18 -1.21
CA ALA A 486 47.41 35.13 -2.09
C ALA A 486 48.96 35.01 -2.03
N SER A 487 49.51 33.82 -2.29
CA SER A 487 50.95 33.58 -2.28
C SER A 487 51.54 33.18 -3.64
N ASP A 488 50.78 33.29 -4.74
CA ASP A 488 51.17 32.72 -6.04
C ASP A 488 51.10 33.72 -7.21
N GLN A 489 51.42 35.00 -6.95
CA GLN A 489 51.54 36.05 -7.99
C GLN A 489 52.94 36.69 -8.04
N SER A 490 54.00 35.90 -7.89
CA SER A 490 55.38 36.38 -8.06
C SER A 490 56.22 35.48 -8.95
N GLU A 491 55.72 35.01 -10.09
CA GLU A 491 56.55 34.47 -11.17
C GLU A 491 55.90 34.79 -12.52
N LEU A 492 56.12 36.03 -12.99
CA LEU A 492 56.08 36.44 -14.40
C LEU A 492 56.63 37.87 -14.48
N ARG A 493 57.94 38.00 -14.31
CA ARG A 493 58.80 39.03 -14.90
C ARG A 493 60.21 38.51 -15.05
#